data_AF-A0A644X6N3-F1
#
_entry.id   AF-A0A644X6N3-F1
#
_cell.length_a   1.000
_cell.length_b   1.000
_cell.length_c   1.000
_cell.angle_alpha   90.00
_cell.angle_beta   90.00
_cell.angle_gamma   90.00
#
_symmetry.space_group_name_H-M   'P 1'
#
loop_
_entity.id
_entity.type
_entity.pdbx_description
1 polymer ?
#
loop_
_entity_poly.entity_id
_entity_poly.type
_entity_poly.pdbx_seq_one_letter_code
_entity_poly.pdbx_strand_id
1 'polypeptide(L)'
;MDAYDRIEKLMLEHGEKASDLARATGMSTGLISQWKSRMQKPSATKLAKVASHYGVTTDYLLGNQTLGSELKKIIKSESERLGIPEDDLTQAFLARKPVSDESIKLNRESVAHYFDTLYSQKNQAPIDVVDEDLRDYLDELRNRPEMRMLFSTTKNATKAQIEAIVKMVEEMQGDR
;
A
#
# COMPACT_ATOMS: atom_id res chain seq x y z
N MET A 1 -2.56 18.56 5.60
CA MET A 1 -3.31 17.78 6.61
C MET A 1 -2.58 17.89 7.93
N ASP A 2 -3.16 18.56 8.91
CA ASP A 2 -2.61 18.72 10.25
C ASP A 2 -3.22 17.71 11.25
N ALA A 3 -3.03 17.94 12.55
CA ALA A 3 -3.56 17.04 13.57
C ALA A 3 -5.08 17.05 13.66
N TYR A 4 -5.72 18.22 13.54
CA TYR A 4 -7.17 18.28 13.57
C TYR A 4 -7.78 17.61 12.34
N ASP A 5 -7.20 17.80 11.15
CA ASP A 5 -7.70 17.19 9.91
C ASP A 5 -7.76 15.65 10.03
N ARG A 6 -6.78 15.02 10.71
CA ARG A 6 -6.77 13.57 10.97
C ARG A 6 -7.80 13.16 12.01
N ILE A 7 -7.99 13.97 13.05
CA ILE A 7 -9.02 13.74 14.07
C ILE A 7 -10.41 13.82 13.44
N GLU A 8 -10.66 14.82 12.60
CA GLU A 8 -11.94 14.99 11.90
C GLU A 8 -12.21 13.81 10.94
N LYS A 9 -11.19 13.31 10.26
CA LYS A 9 -11.29 12.08 9.48
C LYS A 9 -11.73 10.88 10.33
N LEU A 10 -11.09 10.65 11.48
CA LEU A 10 -11.45 9.54 12.38
C LEU A 10 -12.89 9.68 12.90
N MET A 11 -13.31 10.90 13.23
CA MET A 11 -14.70 11.19 13.64
C MET A 11 -15.69 10.81 12.53
N LEU A 12 -15.42 11.21 11.29
CA LEU A 12 -16.27 10.87 10.15
C LEU A 12 -16.35 9.36 9.90
N GLU A 13 -15.23 8.65 9.99
CA GLU A 13 -15.17 7.19 9.83
C GLU A 13 -15.98 6.44 10.89
N HIS A 14 -16.06 6.97 12.11
CA HIS A 14 -16.83 6.40 13.21
C HIS A 14 -18.26 6.95 13.31
N GLY A 15 -18.66 7.86 12.40
CA GLY A 15 -19.96 8.52 12.45
C GLY A 15 -20.15 9.43 13.68
N GLU A 16 -19.05 9.87 14.31
CA GLU A 16 -19.06 10.70 15.51
C GLU A 16 -19.06 12.19 15.18
N LYS A 17 -19.77 12.99 16.00
CA LYS A 17 -19.68 14.45 15.99
C LYS A 17 -18.69 14.92 17.04
N ALA A 18 -18.30 16.21 16.97
CA ALA A 18 -17.39 16.80 17.96
C ALA A 18 -17.92 16.69 19.41
N SER A 19 -19.24 16.67 19.58
CA SER A 19 -19.89 16.43 20.86
C SER A 19 -19.63 15.03 21.41
N ASP A 20 -19.58 14.02 20.55
CA ASP A 20 -19.39 12.63 20.94
C ASP A 20 -17.93 12.40 21.35
N LEU A 21 -16.98 12.89 20.55
CA LEU A 21 -15.56 12.86 20.89
C LEU A 21 -15.26 13.61 22.21
N ALA A 22 -15.87 14.77 22.41
CA ALA A 22 -15.75 15.54 23.66
C ALA A 22 -16.21 14.72 24.86
N ARG A 23 -17.38 14.09 24.77
CA ARG A 23 -17.94 13.23 25.81
C ARG A 23 -17.05 12.03 26.10
N ALA A 24 -16.56 11.35 25.07
CA ALA A 24 -15.74 10.15 25.22
C ALA A 24 -14.36 10.44 25.84
N THR A 25 -13.74 11.57 25.49
CA THR A 25 -12.40 11.94 25.96
C THR A 25 -12.41 12.77 27.25
N GLY A 26 -13.59 13.15 27.76
CA GLY A 26 -13.75 14.05 28.90
C GLY A 26 -13.23 15.46 28.62
N MET A 27 -13.29 15.91 27.36
CA MET A 27 -12.90 17.24 26.92
C MET A 27 -14.14 18.12 26.69
N SER A 28 -13.98 19.44 26.67
CA SER A 28 -15.09 20.34 26.31
C SER A 28 -15.31 20.37 24.79
N THR A 29 -16.56 20.51 24.35
CA THR A 29 -16.90 20.68 22.93
C THR A 29 -16.30 21.95 22.35
N GLY A 30 -16.24 23.03 23.14
CA GLY A 30 -15.59 24.29 22.76
C GLY A 30 -14.10 24.14 22.45
N LEU A 31 -13.40 23.26 23.17
CA LEU A 31 -11.99 22.98 22.91
C LEU A 31 -11.78 22.29 21.55
N ILE A 32 -12.63 21.33 21.20
CA ILE A 32 -12.57 20.67 19.88
C ILE A 32 -12.90 21.67 18.77
N SER A 33 -13.85 22.58 19.00
CA SER A 33 -14.15 23.68 18.07
C SER A 33 -12.96 24.64 17.87
N GLN A 34 -12.22 24.96 18.94
CA GLN A 34 -10.99 25.77 18.85
C GLN A 34 -9.87 25.07 18.08
N TRP A 35 -9.81 23.73 18.11
CA TRP A 35 -8.91 22.97 17.25
C TRP A 35 -9.35 23.02 15.79
N LYS A 36 -10.65 22.92 15.52
CA LYS A 36 -11.22 23.04 14.17
C LYS A 36 -10.86 24.36 13.51
N SER A 37 -11.00 25.48 14.25
CA SER A 37 -10.67 26.82 13.78
C SER A 37 -9.17 27.14 13.83
N ARG A 38 -8.31 26.19 14.25
CA ARG A 38 -6.87 26.36 14.46
C ARG A 38 -6.50 27.49 15.45
N MET A 39 -7.45 27.94 16.26
CA MET A 39 -7.20 28.90 17.34
C MET A 39 -6.27 28.33 18.41
N GLN A 40 -6.37 27.03 18.67
CA GLN A 40 -5.50 26.33 19.62
C GLN A 40 -4.96 25.04 19.00
N LYS A 41 -3.68 24.75 19.26
CA LYS A 41 -3.10 23.45 18.91
C LYS A 41 -3.41 22.41 20.01
N PRO A 42 -3.74 21.17 19.65
CA PRO A 42 -3.87 20.08 20.60
C PRO A 42 -2.56 19.86 21.37
N SER A 43 -2.63 19.69 22.69
CA SER A 43 -1.46 19.29 23.48
C SER A 43 -1.23 17.78 23.39
N ALA A 44 0.00 17.32 23.68
CA ALA A 44 0.35 15.90 23.65
C ALA A 44 -0.59 15.04 24.52
N THR A 45 -0.90 15.48 25.74
CA THR A 45 -1.82 14.78 26.65
C THR A 45 -3.22 14.63 26.07
N LYS A 46 -3.72 15.66 25.38
CA LYS A 46 -5.05 15.64 24.78
C LYS A 46 -5.09 14.78 23.52
N LEU A 47 -4.03 14.83 22.70
CA LEU A 47 -3.87 13.92 21.57
C LEU A 47 -3.78 12.46 22.00
N ALA A 48 -3.10 12.16 23.11
CA ALA A 48 -3.04 10.80 23.65
C ALA A 48 -4.43 10.25 24.02
N LYS A 49 -5.32 11.10 24.56
CA LYS A 49 -6.72 10.71 24.83
C LYS A 49 -7.49 10.39 23.55
N VAL A 50 -7.35 11.24 22.54
CA VAL A 50 -7.99 11.02 21.23
C VAL A 50 -7.45 9.76 20.56
N ALA A 51 -6.13 9.57 20.62
CA ALA A 51 -5.44 8.39 20.11
C ALA A 51 -5.94 7.11 20.80
N SER A 52 -6.08 7.13 22.13
CA SER A 52 -6.62 6.01 22.91
C SER A 52 -8.07 5.71 22.57
N HIS A 53 -8.90 6.73 22.34
CA HIS A 53 -10.31 6.57 21.96
C HIS A 53 -10.46 5.85 20.62
N TYR A 54 -9.68 6.23 19.61
CA TYR A 54 -9.75 5.65 18.26
C TYR A 54 -8.79 4.47 18.03
N GLY A 55 -8.05 4.02 19.05
CA GLY A 55 -7.07 2.94 18.91
C GLY A 55 -5.90 3.25 17.97
N VAL A 56 -5.54 4.52 17.81
CA VAL A 56 -4.41 4.98 16.97
C VAL A 56 -3.25 5.49 17.82
N THR A 57 -2.12 5.84 17.18
CA THR A 57 -0.97 6.44 17.88
C THR A 57 -1.05 7.97 17.87
N THR A 58 -0.47 8.60 18.89
CA THR A 58 -0.30 10.07 18.91
C THR A 58 0.52 10.55 17.70
N ASP A 59 1.51 9.77 17.27
CA ASP A 59 2.31 10.06 16.07
C ASP A 59 1.49 10.05 14.78
N TYR A 60 0.50 9.16 14.65
CA TYR A 60 -0.44 9.21 13.53
C TYR A 60 -1.17 10.55 13.49
N LEU A 61 -1.73 10.98 14.63
CA LEU A 61 -2.44 12.25 14.72
C LEU A 61 -1.53 13.44 14.41
N LEU A 62 -0.29 13.43 14.88
CA LEU A 62 0.68 14.49 14.60
C LEU A 62 1.21 14.45 13.15
N GLY A 63 0.94 13.38 12.40
CA GLY A 63 1.55 13.16 11.09
C GLY A 63 3.02 12.75 11.17
N ASN A 64 3.51 12.41 12.37
CA ASN A 64 4.84 11.88 12.64
C ASN A 64 4.95 10.37 12.37
N GLN A 65 3.82 9.71 12.08
CA GLN A 65 3.84 8.36 11.54
C GLN A 65 4.41 8.43 10.11
N THR A 66 5.73 8.55 10.00
CA THR A 66 6.51 8.40 8.78
C THR A 66 6.55 6.93 8.40
N LEU A 67 5.36 6.36 8.19
CA LEU A 67 5.23 5.12 7.43
C LEU A 67 5.83 5.30 6.04
N GLY A 68 5.79 6.51 5.47
CA GLY A 68 6.32 6.78 4.14
C GLY A 68 7.83 6.56 3.96
N SER A 69 8.68 6.65 4.98
CA SER A 69 10.13 6.44 4.81
C SER A 69 10.57 5.04 5.26
N GLU A 70 10.08 4.56 6.39
CA GLU A 70 10.45 3.24 6.90
C GLU A 70 9.76 2.11 6.12
N LEU A 71 8.48 2.25 5.77
CA LEU A 71 7.81 1.27 4.91
C LEU A 71 8.44 1.25 3.53
N LYS A 72 8.84 2.40 2.96
CA LYS A 72 9.55 2.43 1.68
C LYS A 72 10.91 1.74 1.76
N LYS A 73 11.68 1.92 2.84
CA LYS A 73 12.93 1.20 3.05
C LYS A 73 12.71 -0.31 3.13
N ILE A 74 11.67 -0.74 3.85
CA ILE A 74 11.31 -2.15 3.98
C ILE A 74 10.84 -2.71 2.63
N ILE A 75 9.89 -2.05 1.96
CA ILE A 75 9.39 -2.47 0.63
C ILE A 75 10.55 -2.54 -0.38
N LYS A 76 11.45 -1.57 -0.36
CA LYS A 76 12.65 -1.58 -1.21
C LYS A 76 13.55 -2.79 -0.89
N SER A 77 13.87 -3.04 0.38
CA SER A 77 14.71 -4.20 0.74
C SER A 77 14.05 -5.53 0.40
N GLU A 78 12.73 -5.63 0.55
CA GLU A 78 11.96 -6.83 0.20
C GLU A 78 11.81 -6.98 -1.32
N SER A 79 11.70 -5.89 -2.06
CA SER A 79 11.70 -5.85 -3.52
C SER A 79 13.02 -6.40 -4.08
N GLU A 80 14.15 -5.94 -3.55
CA GLU A 80 15.48 -6.44 -3.91
C GLU A 80 15.65 -7.93 -3.55
N ARG A 81 15.15 -8.35 -2.37
CA ARG A 81 15.25 -9.74 -1.89
C ARG A 81 14.41 -10.72 -2.72
N LEU A 82 13.18 -10.33 -3.07
CA LEU A 82 12.20 -11.20 -3.72
C LEU A 82 12.21 -11.07 -5.25
N GLY A 83 12.87 -10.04 -5.80
CA GLY A 83 12.87 -9.75 -7.24
C GLY A 83 11.50 -9.27 -7.76
N ILE A 84 10.67 -8.71 -6.89
CA ILE A 84 9.30 -8.24 -7.20
C ILE A 84 9.31 -6.71 -7.23
N PRO A 85 8.67 -6.04 -8.21
CA PRO A 85 8.59 -4.58 -8.24
C PRO A 85 8.03 -3.96 -6.94
N GLU A 86 8.59 -2.83 -6.52
CA GLU A 86 8.15 -2.11 -5.31
C GLU A 86 6.64 -1.78 -5.35
N ASP A 87 6.12 -1.43 -6.52
CA ASP A 87 4.71 -1.11 -6.72
C ASP A 87 3.81 -2.33 -6.45
N ASP A 88 4.22 -3.52 -6.89
CA ASP A 88 3.47 -4.77 -6.68
C ASP A 88 3.44 -5.15 -5.20
N LEU A 89 4.57 -5.03 -4.50
CA LEU A 89 4.66 -5.25 -3.06
C LEU A 89 3.81 -4.23 -2.28
N THR A 90 3.82 -2.97 -2.74
CA THR A 90 3.01 -1.90 -2.14
C THR A 90 1.52 -2.20 -2.30
N GLN A 91 1.08 -2.58 -3.49
CA GLN A 91 -0.32 -2.92 -3.75
C GLN A 91 -0.76 -4.15 -2.95
N ALA A 92 0.05 -5.20 -2.92
CA ALA A 92 -0.23 -6.40 -2.11
C ALA A 92 -0.41 -6.05 -0.63
N PHE A 93 0.50 -5.24 -0.08
CA PHE A 93 0.45 -4.80 1.31
C PHE A 93 -0.76 -3.92 1.62
N LEU A 94 -1.13 -3.00 0.72
CA LEU A 94 -2.30 -2.13 0.88
C LEU A 94 -3.62 -2.89 0.70
N ALA A 95 -3.65 -3.91 -0.16
CA ALA A 95 -4.80 -4.76 -0.41
C ALA A 95 -5.07 -5.77 0.70
N ARG A 96 -4.21 -5.85 1.73
CA ARG A 96 -4.45 -6.72 2.89
C ARG A 96 -5.81 -6.37 3.50
N LYS A 97 -6.73 -7.34 3.59
CA LYS A 97 -7.91 -7.17 4.45
C LYS A 97 -7.38 -7.01 5.88
N PRO A 98 -7.80 -5.96 6.62
CA PRO A 98 -7.48 -5.90 8.03
C PRO A 98 -8.03 -7.17 8.67
N VAL A 99 -7.14 -8.04 9.14
CA VAL A 99 -7.56 -9.17 9.97
C VAL A 99 -8.12 -8.54 11.23
N SER A 100 -9.42 -8.71 11.42
CA SER A 100 -10.12 -8.28 12.61
C SER A 100 -9.36 -8.75 13.85
N ASP A 101 -9.05 -7.79 14.73
CA ASP A 101 -8.80 -7.96 16.16
C ASP A 101 -7.37 -8.15 16.69
N GLU A 102 -6.32 -8.15 15.87
CA GLU A 102 -4.95 -8.01 16.40
C GLU A 102 -4.16 -6.94 15.65
N SER A 103 -3.72 -5.94 16.42
CA SER A 103 -2.82 -4.89 15.99
C SER A 103 -1.52 -5.49 15.45
N ILE A 104 -1.46 -5.81 14.16
CA ILE A 104 -0.20 -6.10 13.48
C ILE A 104 0.66 -4.85 13.65
N LYS A 105 1.65 -4.94 14.53
CA LYS A 105 2.60 -3.86 14.76
C LYS A 105 3.28 -3.58 13.42
N LEU A 106 3.15 -2.36 12.93
CA LEU A 106 3.70 -1.96 11.64
C LEU A 106 5.20 -1.70 11.80
N ASN A 107 5.97 -2.78 11.96
CA ASN A 107 7.42 -2.80 12.12
C ASN A 107 8.08 -3.67 11.04
N ARG A 108 9.40 -3.60 10.96
CA ARG A 108 10.19 -4.35 9.97
C ARG A 108 9.93 -5.84 10.04
N GLU A 109 9.93 -6.42 11.25
CA GLU A 109 9.76 -7.86 11.43
C GLU A 109 8.39 -8.33 10.92
N SER A 110 7.31 -7.59 11.22
CA SER A 110 5.95 -7.98 10.84
C SER A 110 5.69 -7.80 9.34
N VAL A 111 6.27 -6.76 8.72
CA VAL A 111 6.14 -6.52 7.27
C VAL A 111 6.96 -7.55 6.48
N ALA A 112 8.18 -7.85 6.91
CA ALA A 112 8.99 -8.91 6.32
C ALA A 112 8.29 -10.27 6.46
N HIS A 113 7.78 -10.58 7.67
CA HIS A 113 7.03 -11.81 7.91
C HIS A 113 5.74 -11.91 7.08
N TYR A 114 5.05 -10.79 6.82
CA TYR A 114 3.90 -10.75 5.92
C TYR A 114 4.29 -11.14 4.50
N PHE A 115 5.35 -10.54 3.94
CA PHE A 115 5.82 -10.88 2.61
C PHE A 115 6.39 -12.29 2.56
N ASP A 116 7.11 -12.73 3.58
CA ASP A 116 7.52 -14.12 3.72
C ASP A 116 6.30 -15.03 3.72
N THR A 117 5.23 -14.74 4.46
CA THR A 117 4.03 -15.59 4.48
C THR A 117 3.35 -15.62 3.11
N LEU A 118 3.16 -14.45 2.49
CA LEU A 118 2.49 -14.29 1.19
C LEU A 118 3.26 -15.00 0.06
N TYR A 119 4.59 -14.88 0.05
CA TYR A 119 5.45 -15.40 -1.01
C TYR A 119 6.11 -16.75 -0.66
N SER A 120 6.14 -17.17 0.60
CA SER A 120 6.50 -18.54 1.01
C SER A 120 5.33 -19.50 0.85
N GLN A 121 4.08 -19.08 1.06
CA GLN A 121 2.93 -19.91 0.67
C GLN A 121 2.86 -20.11 -0.85
N LYS A 122 3.36 -19.13 -1.64
CA LYS A 122 3.57 -19.28 -3.08
C LYS A 122 4.75 -20.20 -3.47
N ASN A 123 5.65 -20.50 -2.53
CA ASN A 123 6.72 -21.50 -2.68
C ASN A 123 6.33 -22.91 -2.15
N GLN A 124 5.10 -23.09 -1.64
CA GLN A 124 4.49 -24.40 -1.35
C GLN A 124 3.25 -24.70 -2.19
N ALA A 125 2.81 -23.77 -3.05
CA ALA A 125 2.20 -24.18 -4.30
C ALA A 125 3.38 -24.57 -5.22
N PRO A 126 3.41 -25.79 -5.77
CA PRO A 126 4.45 -26.13 -6.72
C PRO A 126 4.38 -25.13 -7.89
N ILE A 127 5.53 -24.83 -8.49
CA ILE A 127 5.65 -24.19 -9.81
C ILE A 127 5.12 -25.17 -10.89
N ASP A 128 3.96 -25.79 -10.64
CA ASP A 128 3.42 -26.93 -11.37
C ASP A 128 1.92 -26.84 -11.63
N VAL A 129 1.37 -25.62 -11.58
CA VAL A 129 0.21 -25.30 -12.42
C VAL A 129 0.55 -24.06 -13.24
N VAL A 130 1.63 -24.15 -14.00
CA VAL A 130 1.42 -23.81 -15.40
C VAL A 130 0.64 -25.01 -15.89
N ASP A 131 -0.68 -24.89 -16.14
CA ASP A 131 -1.36 -26.02 -16.77
C ASP A 131 -0.61 -26.37 -18.08
N GLU A 132 -0.74 -27.62 -18.53
CA GLU A 132 -0.03 -28.11 -19.71
C GLU A 132 -0.21 -27.15 -20.90
N ASP A 133 -1.40 -26.55 -21.04
CA ASP A 133 -1.74 -25.61 -22.10
C ASP A 133 -0.97 -24.27 -21.97
N LEU A 134 -0.82 -23.72 -20.76
CA LEU A 134 -0.05 -22.49 -20.54
C LEU A 134 1.47 -22.74 -20.69
N ARG A 135 1.95 -23.95 -20.39
CA ARG A 135 3.35 -24.35 -20.55
C ARG A 135 3.68 -24.46 -22.03
N ASP A 136 2.81 -25.14 -22.77
CA ASP A 136 2.90 -25.27 -24.21
C ASP A 136 2.80 -23.92 -24.90
N TYR A 137 1.90 -23.04 -24.43
CA TYR A 137 1.78 -21.69 -24.93
C TYR A 137 3.04 -20.85 -24.67
N LEU A 138 3.62 -20.91 -23.47
CA LEU A 138 4.86 -20.20 -23.15
C LEU A 138 6.06 -20.75 -23.94
N ASP A 139 6.14 -22.06 -24.15
CA ASP A 139 7.18 -22.68 -24.96
C ASP A 139 7.01 -22.38 -26.45
N GLU A 140 5.78 -22.34 -26.96
CA GLU A 140 5.48 -21.89 -28.33
C GLU A 140 5.91 -20.42 -28.52
N LEU A 141 5.54 -19.54 -27.59
CA LEU A 141 5.95 -18.14 -27.61
C LEU A 141 7.48 -17.98 -27.50
N ARG A 142 8.16 -18.86 -26.75
CA ARG A 142 9.61 -18.82 -26.58
C ARG A 142 10.37 -19.43 -27.76
N ASN A 143 9.76 -20.33 -28.52
CA ASN A 143 10.37 -20.96 -29.68
C ASN A 143 10.14 -20.20 -30.99
N ARG A 144 9.25 -19.20 -30.98
CA ARG A 144 9.07 -18.24 -32.07
C ARG A 144 10.24 -17.24 -32.14
N PRO A 145 11.07 -17.26 -33.20
CA PRO A 145 12.23 -16.37 -33.31
C PRO A 145 11.86 -14.89 -33.25
N GLU A 146 10.69 -14.52 -33.79
CA GLU A 146 10.13 -13.17 -33.73
C GLU A 146 9.80 -12.71 -32.29
N MET A 147 9.21 -13.59 -31.48
CA MET A 147 8.87 -13.29 -30.09
C MET A 147 10.13 -13.16 -29.24
N ARG A 148 11.13 -14.03 -29.44
CA ARG A 148 12.45 -13.91 -28.78
C ARG A 148 13.12 -12.58 -29.10
N MET A 149 13.03 -12.14 -30.35
CA MET A 149 13.58 -10.86 -30.79
C MET A 149 12.88 -9.69 -30.10
N LEU A 150 11.54 -9.71 -30.02
CA LEU A 150 10.75 -8.71 -29.29
C LEU A 150 11.12 -8.66 -27.80
N PHE A 151 11.15 -9.80 -27.11
CA PHE A 151 11.56 -9.87 -25.70
C PHE A 151 13.00 -9.41 -25.47
N SER A 152 13.92 -9.73 -26.39
CA SER A 152 15.31 -9.26 -26.31
C SER A 152 15.42 -7.75 -26.47
N THR A 153 14.58 -7.15 -27.32
CA THR A 153 14.58 -5.71 -27.62
C THR A 153 13.89 -4.92 -26.51
N THR A 154 12.87 -5.48 -25.86
CA THR A 154 12.13 -4.83 -24.77
C THR A 154 12.76 -5.02 -23.39
N LYS A 155 13.73 -5.95 -23.24
CA LYS A 155 14.39 -6.27 -21.96
C LYS A 155 14.92 -5.04 -21.20
N ASN A 156 15.36 -4.01 -21.92
CA ASN A 156 15.86 -2.76 -21.36
C ASN A 156 15.04 -1.53 -21.79
N ALA A 157 13.85 -1.75 -22.36
CA ALA A 157 13.00 -0.66 -22.85
C ALA A 157 12.20 -0.03 -21.71
N THR A 158 12.07 1.29 -21.75
CA THR A 158 11.22 2.04 -20.82
C THR A 158 9.74 1.86 -21.16
N LYS A 159 8.84 2.05 -20.19
CA LYS A 159 7.39 1.98 -20.39
C LYS A 159 6.90 2.77 -21.60
N ALA A 160 7.38 4.00 -21.77
CA ALA A 160 7.02 4.86 -22.91
C ALA A 160 7.47 4.29 -24.26
N GLN A 161 8.62 3.61 -24.30
CA GLN A 161 9.11 2.94 -25.51
C GLN A 161 8.29 1.70 -25.83
N ILE A 162 7.88 0.94 -24.81
CA ILE A 162 7.02 -0.24 -24.98
C ILE A 162 5.63 0.20 -25.50
N GLU A 163 5.05 1.25 -24.92
CA GLU A 163 3.77 1.81 -25.38
C GLU A 163 3.84 2.33 -26.82
N ALA A 164 4.95 2.98 -27.21
CA ALA A 164 5.16 3.43 -28.58
C ALA A 164 5.29 2.27 -29.58
N ILE A 165 5.97 1.19 -29.20
CA ILE A 165 6.10 -0.02 -30.02
C ILE A 165 4.75 -0.72 -30.17
N VAL A 166 3.98 -0.87 -29.10
CA VAL A 166 2.63 -1.47 -29.15
C VAL A 166 1.73 -0.66 -30.07
N LYS A 167 1.71 0.67 -29.91
CA LYS A 167 0.93 1.56 -30.77
C LYS A 167 1.32 1.45 -32.25
N MET A 168 2.61 1.38 -32.55
CA MET A 168 3.11 1.19 -33.91
C MET A 168 2.67 -0.16 -34.50
N VAL A 169 2.71 -1.24 -33.71
CA VAL A 169 2.28 -2.58 -34.14
C VAL A 169 0.76 -2.63 -34.35
N GLU A 170 -0.03 -2.01 -33.48
CA GLU A 170 -1.49 -1.89 -33.62
C GLU A 170 -1.86 -1.11 -34.88
N GLU A 171 -1.17 0.00 -35.16
CA GLU A 171 -1.33 0.76 -36.40
C GLU A 171 -0.95 -0.05 -37.65
N MET A 172 0.08 -0.92 -37.55
CA MET A 172 0.48 -1.82 -38.64
C MET A 172 -0.46 -3.02 -38.83
N GLN A 173 -1.16 -3.46 -37.79
CA GLN A 173 -2.16 -4.54 -37.87
C GLN A 173 -3.56 -4.04 -38.25
N GLY A 174 -3.81 -2.73 -38.14
CA GLY A 174 -5.06 -2.06 -38.48
C GLY A 174 -5.32 -1.81 -39.97
N ASP A 175 -4.66 -2.54 -40.88
CA ASP A 175 -4.88 -2.43 -42.34
C ASP A 175 -5.34 -3.77 -42.96
N ARG A 176 -6.21 -4.50 -42.26
CA ARG A 176 -6.96 -5.65 -42.77
C ARG A 176 -8.43 -5.61 -42.40
#